data_AF-A0A6N7PS57-F1
#
_entry.id   AF-A0A6N7PS57-F1
#
_cell.length_a   1.000
_cell.length_b   1.000
_cell.length_c   1.000
_cell.angle_alpha   90.00
_cell.angle_beta   90.00
_cell.angle_gamma   90.00
#
_symmetry.space_group_name_H-M   'P 1'
#
loop_
_entity.id
_entity.type
_entity.pdbx_description
1 polymer ?
#
loop_
_entity_poly.entity_id
_entity_poly.type
_entity_poly.pdbx_seq_one_letter_code
_entity_poly.pdbx_strand_id
1 'polypeptide(L)'
;MMNHQFLFGLLALGALGAAGCGADHSGTYKGEATESGTVKIAVAQTADVAKNEAPPRKVPDATVSVSKDGDAYVVKFGACEMKGKASTPKIIVVSNTCDVKVANWEGKLPLSATLNFDDAGALSMDVTGTTKNEATVVSYDWTFKGKK
;
A
#
# COMPACT_ATOMS: atom_id res chain seq x y z
N MET A 1 -43.54 54.50 20.91
CA MET A 1 -44.05 53.32 20.18
C MET A 1 -42.85 52.49 19.77
N MET A 2 -42.70 51.31 20.36
CA MET A 2 -41.72 50.28 19.96
C MET A 2 -42.10 49.69 18.61
N ASN A 3 -41.12 49.40 17.75
CA ASN A 3 -41.19 48.21 16.92
C ASN A 3 -39.79 47.63 16.70
N HIS A 4 -39.51 46.52 17.38
CA HIS A 4 -38.40 45.61 17.10
C HIS A 4 -38.87 44.64 16.02
N GLN A 5 -38.12 44.48 14.93
CA GLN A 5 -38.09 43.21 14.21
C GLN A 5 -36.66 42.90 13.74
N PHE A 6 -36.11 41.84 14.35
CA PHE A 6 -35.04 40.99 13.84
C PHE A 6 -35.34 40.52 12.41
N LEU A 7 -34.32 40.30 11.57
CA LEU A 7 -33.98 38.95 11.07
C LEU A 7 -32.77 38.96 10.11
N PHE A 8 -31.75 38.22 10.54
CA PHE A 8 -30.94 37.28 9.77
C PHE A 8 -29.98 37.77 8.69
N GLY A 9 -28.70 37.55 8.98
CA GLY A 9 -27.60 37.69 8.05
C GLY A 9 -27.62 36.67 6.92
N LEU A 10 -27.15 37.12 5.76
CA LEU A 10 -26.57 36.25 4.75
C LEU A 10 -25.04 36.37 4.85
N LEU A 11 -24.45 35.51 5.67
CA LEU A 11 -23.12 34.99 5.39
C LEU A 11 -23.28 34.08 4.17
N ALA A 12 -23.07 34.62 2.97
CA ALA A 12 -22.87 33.82 1.77
C ALA A 12 -21.53 33.11 1.92
N LEU A 13 -21.58 31.95 2.58
CA LEU A 13 -20.47 31.03 2.73
C LEU A 13 -19.89 30.69 1.36
N GLY A 14 -18.57 30.64 1.34
CA GLY A 14 -17.77 30.64 0.14
C GLY A 14 -18.07 29.52 -0.83
N ALA A 15 -17.70 29.79 -2.07
CA ALA A 15 -17.26 28.79 -3.01
C ALA A 15 -16.24 27.85 -2.33
N LEU A 16 -16.71 26.74 -1.77
CA LEU A 16 -15.91 25.54 -1.69
C LEU A 16 -16.12 24.81 -3.01
N GLY A 17 -15.09 24.90 -3.84
CA GLY A 17 -15.04 24.27 -5.14
C GLY A 17 -15.47 22.83 -5.06
N ALA A 18 -16.04 22.36 -6.16
CA ALA A 18 -16.09 20.95 -6.49
C ALA A 18 -14.65 20.41 -6.47
N ALA A 19 -14.15 20.04 -5.30
CA ALA A 19 -13.12 19.03 -5.17
C ALA A 19 -13.73 17.83 -5.88
N GLY A 20 -13.20 17.50 -7.06
CA GLY A 20 -13.71 16.43 -7.88
C GLY A 20 -13.97 15.20 -7.01
N CYS A 21 -15.16 14.59 -7.16
CA CYS A 21 -15.50 13.32 -6.56
C CYS A 21 -14.55 12.22 -7.07
N GLY A 22 -13.30 12.24 -6.63
CA GLY A 22 -12.43 11.07 -6.67
C GLY A 22 -13.00 10.09 -5.67
N ALA A 23 -13.26 8.85 -6.12
CA ALA A 23 -13.76 7.80 -5.25
C ALA A 23 -12.88 7.68 -3.99
N ASP A 24 -13.52 7.70 -2.81
CA ASP A 24 -12.80 7.49 -1.57
C ASP A 24 -12.56 5.99 -1.35
N HIS A 25 -11.32 5.59 -1.64
CA HIS A 25 -10.84 4.21 -1.44
C HIS A 25 -10.43 3.91 0.00
N SER A 26 -10.65 4.83 0.94
CA SER A 26 -10.38 4.56 2.35
C SER A 26 -11.24 3.40 2.87
N GLY A 27 -10.65 2.54 3.70
CA GLY A 27 -11.31 1.37 4.24
C GLY A 27 -10.33 0.25 4.62
N THR A 28 -10.89 -0.79 5.21
CA THR A 28 -10.17 -2.02 5.54
C THR A 28 -10.64 -3.12 4.62
N TYR A 29 -9.70 -3.75 3.92
CA TYR A 29 -9.96 -4.80 2.95
C TYR A 29 -9.49 -6.12 3.53
N LYS A 30 -10.37 -7.13 3.49
CA LYS A 30 -10.06 -8.50 3.92
C LYS A 30 -10.05 -9.42 2.71
N GLY A 31 -9.12 -10.36 2.70
CA GLY A 31 -9.02 -11.29 1.58
C GLY A 31 -7.83 -12.23 1.69
N GLU A 32 -7.44 -12.74 0.54
CA GLU A 32 -6.32 -13.66 0.43
C GLU A 32 -5.08 -12.90 -0.01
N ALA A 33 -3.95 -13.23 0.61
CA ALA A 33 -2.64 -12.80 0.12
C ALA A 33 -1.74 -14.00 -0.19
N THR A 34 -0.81 -13.79 -1.11
CA THR A 34 0.32 -14.70 -1.37
C THR A 34 1.61 -13.94 -1.17
N GLU A 35 2.43 -14.42 -0.25
CA GLU A 35 3.74 -13.90 0.07
C GLU A 35 4.81 -14.82 -0.50
N SER A 36 5.83 -14.26 -1.15
CA SER A 36 6.96 -15.00 -1.69
C SER A 36 8.22 -14.15 -1.63
N GLY A 37 9.38 -14.80 -1.70
CA GLY A 37 10.63 -14.06 -1.80
C GLY A 37 11.80 -14.99 -2.09
N THR A 38 12.88 -14.39 -2.58
CA THR A 38 14.09 -15.13 -2.94
C THR A 38 15.32 -14.43 -2.38
N VAL A 39 16.27 -15.21 -1.88
CA VAL A 39 17.60 -14.76 -1.49
C VAL A 39 18.61 -15.45 -2.38
N LYS A 40 19.34 -14.68 -3.17
CA LYS A 40 20.46 -15.16 -3.99
C LYS A 40 21.74 -14.67 -3.35
N ILE A 41 22.56 -15.59 -2.87
CA ILE A 41 23.86 -15.27 -2.27
C ILE A 41 24.93 -15.61 -3.31
N ALA A 42 25.74 -14.62 -3.69
CA ALA A 42 26.96 -14.87 -4.43
C ALA A 42 27.95 -15.54 -3.48
N VAL A 43 28.26 -16.81 -3.72
CA VAL A 43 29.29 -17.52 -2.96
C VAL A 43 30.63 -17.02 -3.50
N ALA A 44 31.40 -16.33 -2.67
CA ALA A 44 32.76 -15.95 -3.04
C ALA A 44 33.55 -17.24 -3.31
N GLN A 45 34.11 -17.37 -4.52
CA GLN A 45 35.00 -18.43 -4.99
C GLN A 45 34.36 -19.71 -5.59
N THR A 46 33.05 -19.77 -5.84
CA THR A 46 32.44 -20.85 -6.66
C THR A 46 31.51 -20.30 -7.73
N ALA A 47 31.33 -21.05 -8.83
CA ALA A 47 30.35 -20.71 -9.88
C ALA A 47 28.89 -20.98 -9.46
N ASP A 48 28.69 -21.51 -8.25
CA ASP A 48 27.39 -21.91 -7.73
C ASP A 48 26.78 -20.79 -6.88
N VAL A 49 25.67 -20.22 -7.36
CA VAL A 49 24.84 -19.30 -6.59
C VAL A 49 23.96 -20.13 -5.66
N ALA A 50 24.20 -20.08 -4.35
CA ALA A 50 23.24 -20.62 -3.40
C ALA A 50 21.94 -19.80 -3.48
N LYS A 51 20.88 -20.43 -3.98
CA LYS A 51 19.53 -19.84 -4.03
C LYS A 51 18.74 -20.39 -2.86
N ASN A 52 18.48 -19.54 -1.87
CA ASN A 52 17.52 -19.83 -0.82
C ASN A 52 16.20 -19.17 -1.20
N GLU A 53 15.24 -19.97 -1.64
CA GLU A 53 13.91 -19.50 -2.00
C GLU A 53 12.97 -19.70 -0.82
N ALA A 54 12.19 -18.68 -0.48
CA ALA A 54 11.02 -18.85 0.35
C ALA A 54 9.86 -19.24 -0.58
N PRO A 55 9.37 -20.49 -0.55
CA PRO A 55 8.28 -20.89 -1.44
C PRO A 55 7.05 -20.01 -1.18
N PRO A 56 6.24 -19.72 -2.23
CA PRO A 56 5.04 -18.94 -2.06
C PRO A 56 4.13 -19.50 -0.97
N ARG A 57 3.76 -18.64 -0.03
CA ARG A 57 2.93 -18.94 1.13
C ARG A 57 1.63 -18.17 1.00
N LYS A 58 0.51 -18.89 1.14
CA LYS A 58 -0.79 -18.25 1.31
C LYS A 58 -0.91 -17.68 2.72
N VAL A 59 -1.40 -16.45 2.82
CA VAL A 59 -1.76 -15.79 4.06
C VAL A 59 -3.28 -15.61 4.03
N PRO A 60 -4.05 -16.56 4.60
CA PRO A 60 -5.50 -16.43 4.68
C PRO A 60 -5.86 -15.28 5.65
N ASP A 61 -7.01 -14.67 5.41
CA ASP A 61 -7.54 -13.56 6.22
C ASP A 61 -6.60 -12.35 6.33
N ALA A 62 -5.79 -12.13 5.29
CA ALA A 62 -4.94 -10.96 5.19
C ALA A 62 -5.80 -9.69 5.21
N THR A 63 -5.28 -8.67 5.88
CA THR A 63 -5.94 -7.37 6.02
C THR A 63 -5.06 -6.28 5.45
N VAL A 64 -5.64 -5.45 4.59
CA VAL A 64 -5.01 -4.23 4.05
C VAL A 64 -5.87 -3.04 4.44
N SER A 65 -5.30 -2.07 5.15
CA SER A 65 -5.98 -0.83 5.50
C SER A 65 -5.49 0.30 4.61
N VAL A 66 -6.41 1.05 4.03
CA VAL A 66 -6.15 2.22 3.19
C VAL A 66 -6.81 3.42 3.87
N SER A 67 -6.05 4.50 4.05
CA SER A 67 -6.56 5.76 4.62
C SER A 67 -6.01 6.96 3.86
N LYS A 68 -6.74 8.08 3.85
CA LYS A 68 -6.24 9.36 3.34
C LYS A 68 -5.58 10.18 4.46
N ASP A 69 -4.49 10.83 4.10
CA ASP A 69 -3.73 11.79 4.91
C ASP A 69 -3.48 13.03 4.03
N GLY A 70 -4.44 13.96 4.04
CA GLY A 70 -4.51 15.04 3.05
C GLY A 70 -4.68 14.52 1.62
N ASP A 71 -3.76 14.88 0.73
CA ASP A 71 -3.71 14.41 -0.67
C ASP A 71 -2.98 13.06 -0.82
N ALA A 72 -2.40 12.54 0.26
CA ALA A 72 -1.69 11.27 0.26
C ALA A 72 -2.59 10.12 0.72
N TYR A 73 -2.20 8.91 0.32
CA TYR A 73 -2.74 7.67 0.86
C TYR A 73 -1.70 7.00 1.75
N VAL A 74 -2.18 6.45 2.85
CA VAL A 74 -1.44 5.59 3.77
C VAL A 74 -2.03 4.19 3.66
N VAL A 75 -1.19 3.21 3.39
CA VAL A 75 -1.57 1.81 3.21
C VAL A 75 -0.82 0.96 4.23
N LYS A 76 -1.54 0.13 4.99
CA LYS A 76 -0.96 -0.78 5.97
C LYS A 76 -1.28 -2.22 5.60
N PHE A 77 -0.28 -3.08 5.59
CA PHE A 77 -0.42 -4.52 5.40
C PHE A 77 0.67 -5.23 6.21
N GLY A 78 0.32 -6.31 6.90
CA GLY A 78 1.24 -6.94 7.86
C GLY A 78 1.77 -5.92 8.87
N ALA A 79 3.10 -5.83 9.00
CA ALA A 79 3.79 -4.83 9.84
C ALA A 79 4.28 -3.59 9.05
N CYS A 80 3.98 -3.50 7.75
CA CYS A 80 4.47 -2.45 6.87
C CYS A 80 3.40 -1.36 6.69
N GLU A 81 3.82 -0.10 6.84
CA GLU A 81 3.04 1.08 6.51
C GLU A 81 3.73 1.82 5.37
N MET A 82 2.99 2.10 4.29
CA MET A 82 3.49 2.79 3.11
C MET A 82 2.68 4.05 2.84
N LYS A 83 3.33 5.07 2.29
CA LYS A 83 2.67 6.31 1.88
C LYS A 83 2.89 6.57 0.40
N GLY A 84 1.93 7.24 -0.22
CA GLY A 84 2.02 7.62 -1.63
C GLY A 84 0.78 8.36 -2.11
N LYS A 85 0.51 8.29 -3.41
CA LYS A 85 -0.52 9.11 -4.06
C LYS A 85 -1.31 8.28 -5.08
N ALA A 86 -2.50 8.76 -5.41
CA ALA A 86 -3.24 8.26 -6.56
C ALA A 86 -2.46 8.57 -7.84
N SER A 87 -2.21 7.54 -8.65
CA SER A 87 -1.73 7.67 -10.03
C SER A 87 -2.91 7.90 -10.98
N THR A 88 -4.03 7.22 -10.73
CA THR A 88 -5.32 7.41 -11.42
C THR A 88 -6.46 7.31 -10.39
N PRO A 89 -7.73 7.58 -10.76
CA PRO A 89 -8.86 7.42 -9.84
C PRO A 89 -9.04 6.01 -9.28
N LYS A 90 -8.43 4.97 -9.88
CA LYS A 90 -8.50 3.57 -9.44
C LYS A 90 -7.15 3.00 -9.01
N ILE A 91 -6.06 3.73 -9.22
CA ILE A 91 -4.70 3.23 -8.99
C ILE A 91 -3.99 4.12 -7.99
N ILE A 92 -3.52 3.53 -6.89
CA ILE A 92 -2.67 4.20 -5.89
C ILE A 92 -1.31 3.53 -5.91
N VAL A 93 -0.25 4.32 -5.92
CA VAL A 93 1.12 3.84 -5.78
C VAL A 93 1.67 4.36 -4.47
N VAL A 94 2.16 3.46 -3.63
CA VAL A 94 2.75 3.77 -2.32
C VAL A 94 4.10 3.08 -2.18
N SER A 95 4.97 3.62 -1.35
CA SER A 95 6.28 3.02 -1.09
C SER A 95 6.75 3.34 0.32
N ASN A 96 7.54 2.45 0.90
CA ASN A 96 8.34 2.72 2.10
C ASN A 96 9.41 1.64 2.25
N THR A 97 10.38 1.88 3.11
CA THR A 97 11.29 0.84 3.57
C THR A 97 10.66 0.08 4.75
N CYS A 98 10.49 -1.23 4.61
CA CYS A 98 9.85 -2.06 5.63
C CYS A 98 10.75 -3.23 6.03
N ASP A 99 10.65 -3.63 7.30
CA ASP A 99 11.28 -4.85 7.79
C ASP A 99 10.55 -6.07 7.21
N VAL A 100 11.28 -6.93 6.51
CA VAL A 100 10.77 -8.16 5.90
C VAL A 100 11.65 -9.34 6.27
N LYS A 101 11.05 -10.52 6.28
CA LYS A 101 11.73 -11.79 6.49
C LYS A 101 11.54 -12.68 5.27
N VAL A 102 12.64 -12.98 4.58
CA VAL A 102 12.65 -13.83 3.38
C VAL A 102 13.59 -14.99 3.62
N ALA A 103 13.04 -16.21 3.74
CA ALA A 103 13.80 -17.42 4.06
C ALA A 103 14.68 -17.22 5.32
N ASN A 104 16.00 -17.28 5.16
CA ASN A 104 16.99 -17.08 6.23
C ASN A 104 17.50 -15.63 6.33
N TRP A 105 16.92 -14.69 5.58
CA TRP A 105 17.26 -13.27 5.62
C TRP A 105 16.17 -12.46 6.32
N GLU A 106 16.59 -11.51 7.15
CA GLU A 106 15.72 -10.55 7.81
C GLU A 106 16.37 -9.17 7.73
N GLY A 107 15.59 -8.15 7.38
CA GLY A 107 16.11 -6.80 7.28
C GLY A 107 15.16 -5.85 6.57
N LYS A 108 15.66 -4.63 6.35
CA LYS A 108 14.91 -3.55 5.72
C LYS A 108 14.99 -3.62 4.21
N LEU A 109 13.84 -3.70 3.55
CA LEU A 109 13.73 -3.71 2.10
C LEU A 109 12.93 -2.49 1.63
N PRO A 110 13.39 -1.76 0.59
CA PRO A 110 12.57 -0.73 -0.05
C PRO A 110 11.43 -1.42 -0.80
N LEU A 111 10.20 -1.24 -0.31
CA LEU A 111 9.00 -1.80 -0.90
C LEU A 111 8.25 -0.71 -1.67
N SER A 112 7.66 -1.12 -2.79
CA SER A 112 6.68 -0.36 -3.56
C SER A 112 5.43 -1.21 -3.73
N ALA A 113 4.26 -0.61 -3.57
CA ALA A 113 2.99 -1.28 -3.80
C ALA A 113 2.12 -0.51 -4.78
N THR A 114 1.47 -1.26 -5.66
CA THR A 114 0.42 -0.77 -6.56
C THR A 114 -0.91 -1.34 -6.09
N LEU A 115 -1.84 -0.45 -5.75
CA LEU A 115 -3.21 -0.78 -5.39
C LEU A 115 -4.12 -0.45 -6.56
N ASN A 116 -4.96 -1.40 -6.94
CA ASN A 116 -5.96 -1.26 -8.00
C ASN A 116 -7.36 -1.55 -7.43
N PHE A 117 -8.27 -0.60 -7.59
CA PHE A 117 -9.67 -0.71 -7.17
C PHE A 117 -10.56 -0.94 -8.38
N ASP A 118 -11.32 -2.03 -8.37
CA ASP A 118 -12.31 -2.29 -9.41
C ASP A 118 -13.61 -1.47 -9.21
N ASP A 119 -14.52 -1.56 -10.16
CA ASP A 119 -15.81 -0.85 -10.11
C ASP A 119 -16.75 -1.36 -8.99
N ALA A 120 -16.50 -2.56 -8.46
CA ALA A 120 -17.21 -3.11 -7.32
C ALA A 120 -16.58 -2.70 -5.98
N GLY A 121 -15.46 -1.97 -5.99
CA GLY A 121 -14.72 -1.55 -4.81
C GLY A 121 -13.85 -2.65 -4.20
N ALA A 122 -13.56 -3.74 -4.92
CA ALA A 122 -12.57 -4.72 -4.52
C ALA A 122 -11.15 -4.19 -4.76
N LEU A 123 -10.22 -4.60 -3.90
CA LEU A 123 -8.80 -4.23 -3.96
C LEU A 123 -7.97 -5.40 -4.47
N SER A 124 -7.17 -5.15 -5.51
CA SER A 124 -6.00 -5.94 -5.84
C SER A 124 -4.74 -5.13 -5.49
N MET A 125 -3.80 -5.72 -4.76
CA MET A 125 -2.55 -5.06 -4.38
C MET A 125 -1.35 -5.94 -4.71
N ASP A 126 -0.36 -5.35 -5.37
CA ASP A 126 0.93 -5.99 -5.67
C ASP A 126 2.04 -5.18 -5.00
N VAL A 127 2.80 -5.83 -4.12
CA VAL A 127 3.94 -5.26 -3.40
C VAL A 127 5.21 -5.95 -3.90
N THR A 128 6.21 -5.16 -4.25
CA THR A 128 7.53 -5.67 -4.64
C THR A 128 8.62 -4.90 -3.91
N GLY A 129 9.72 -5.58 -3.64
CA GLY A 129 10.93 -4.96 -3.15
C GLY A 129 12.14 -5.77 -3.57
N THR A 130 13.24 -5.09 -3.85
CA THR A 130 14.52 -5.75 -4.13
C THR A 130 15.66 -4.91 -3.58
N THR A 131 16.62 -5.58 -2.94
CA THR A 131 17.90 -4.99 -2.60
C THR A 131 19.02 -5.84 -3.18
N LYS A 132 20.11 -5.18 -3.58
CA LYS A 132 21.30 -5.82 -4.11
C LYS A 132 22.52 -5.17 -3.48
N ASN A 133 23.40 -6.00 -2.92
CA ASN A 133 24.76 -5.63 -2.61
C ASN A 133 25.73 -6.56 -3.38
N GLU A 134 27.04 -6.41 -3.15
CA GLU A 134 28.07 -7.18 -3.86
C GLU A 134 27.96 -8.69 -3.66
N ALA A 135 27.35 -9.15 -2.56
CA ALA A 135 27.31 -10.54 -2.15
C ALA A 135 25.90 -11.16 -2.13
N THR A 136 24.83 -10.36 -2.20
CA THR A 136 23.46 -10.83 -1.96
C THR A 136 22.43 -10.00 -2.72
N VAL A 137 21.49 -10.68 -3.35
CA VAL A 137 20.25 -10.09 -3.89
C VAL A 137 19.08 -10.67 -3.11
N VAL A 138 18.25 -9.82 -2.54
CA VAL A 138 17.01 -10.22 -1.87
C VAL A 138 15.84 -9.62 -2.62
N SER A 139 14.87 -10.44 -2.99
CA SER A 139 13.61 -10.02 -3.59
C SER A 139 12.44 -10.47 -2.72
N TYR A 140 11.43 -9.61 -2.62
CA TYR A 140 10.20 -9.84 -1.89
C TYR A 140 9.03 -9.48 -2.79
N ASP A 141 8.04 -10.36 -2.86
CA ASP A 141 6.83 -10.17 -3.64
C ASP A 141 5.64 -10.58 -2.79
N TRP A 142 4.65 -9.70 -2.68
CA TRP A 142 3.42 -9.97 -1.95
C TRP A 142 2.23 -9.50 -2.77
N THR A 143 1.26 -10.37 -2.98
CA THR A 143 0.04 -10.09 -3.74
C THR A 143 -1.17 -10.26 -2.86
N PHE A 144 -2.22 -9.46 -3.09
CA PHE A 144 -3.45 -9.52 -2.33
C PHE A 144 -4.66 -9.25 -3.20
N LYS A 145 -5.74 -9.96 -2.90
CA LYS A 145 -7.07 -9.71 -3.44
C LYS A 145 -8.07 -9.75 -2.30
N GLY A 146 -8.79 -8.66 -2.11
CA GLY A 146 -9.76 -8.54 -1.05
C GLY A 146 -10.85 -7.53 -1.34
N LYS A 147 -11.80 -7.45 -0.41
CA LYS A 147 -12.94 -6.52 -0.47
C LYS A 147 -13.15 -5.90 0.90
N LYS A 148 -13.83 -4.75 0.93
CA LYS A 148 -14.24 -4.10 2.18
C LYS A 148 -15.18 -4.99 3.00
#